data_AF-A0A350Y7I7-F1
#
_entry.id   AF-A0A350Y7I7-F1
#
_cell.length_a   1.000
_cell.length_b   1.000
_cell.length_c   1.000
_cell.angle_alpha   90.00
_cell.angle_beta   90.00
_cell.angle_gamma   90.00
#
_symmetry.space_group_name_H-M   'P 1'
#
loop_
_entity.id
_entity.type
_entity.pdbx_description
1 polymer ?
#
loop_
_entity_poly.entity_id
_entity_poly.type
_entity_poly.pdbx_seq_one_letter_code
_entity_poly.pdbx_strand_id
1 'polypeptide(L)'
;MKKQLLGIILLIICGIDTDLAYAQIQSYPTDEELQQLMPDFQRQVDYWNQYEQPERQREARAFAENWSRRDPAVVPFLGSWSGWEETTDIYPSTTEGQVCIIYTSEPEASFSLGKVFNQQIYTDRGEVIFQQGNYVGVAWNNENEAGITAYRLFAPAEVLTLESLSYWDEGDRIINEFNAAGCIANEIYNTQELRRCVTWEEVKSEVQSLYDNHPLPELPNGFKNGCVFGDNGAYIIAIYVFKDGLHLPMTQDNDTLFGTSIPKLSSIDPEYAIDENWQSLRLYNVCGSVGRASTSFCQNMPTDEVFIKDGLVCHDYLCINVDSIHHTELVRLWNQALNQSQR
;
A
#
# COMPACT_ATOMS: atom_id res chain seq x y z
N MET A 1 -44.24 -46.47 -56.12
CA MET A 1 -42.82 -46.50 -55.67
C MET A 1 -42.58 -45.28 -54.78
N LYS A 2 -42.39 -45.49 -53.47
CA LYS A 2 -41.19 -45.07 -52.68
C LYS A 2 -40.77 -43.61 -52.96
N LYS A 3 -40.78 -42.66 -52.02
CA LYS A 3 -40.25 -42.72 -50.65
C LYS A 3 -40.94 -41.68 -49.75
N GLN A 4 -41.24 -42.10 -48.51
CA GLN A 4 -41.54 -41.23 -47.38
C GLN A 4 -40.27 -40.44 -46.98
N LEU A 5 -40.41 -39.14 -46.73
CA LEU A 5 -39.46 -38.36 -45.93
C LEU A 5 -40.15 -38.02 -44.61
N LEU A 6 -39.72 -38.69 -43.55
CA LEU A 6 -39.99 -38.33 -42.17
C LEU A 6 -39.05 -37.17 -41.81
N GLY A 7 -39.60 -35.97 -41.65
CA GLY A 7 -38.93 -34.84 -41.03
C GLY A 7 -39.15 -34.88 -39.52
N ILE A 8 -38.08 -35.10 -38.78
CA ILE A 8 -38.05 -35.13 -37.31
C ILE A 8 -38.29 -33.71 -36.79
N ILE A 9 -39.38 -33.51 -36.06
CA ILE A 9 -39.61 -32.28 -35.27
C ILE A 9 -38.84 -32.46 -33.96
N LEU A 10 -37.72 -31.76 -33.81
CA LEU A 10 -37.02 -31.62 -32.54
C LEU A 10 -37.79 -30.58 -31.70
N LEU A 11 -38.57 -31.05 -30.73
CA LEU A 11 -39.12 -30.21 -29.66
C LEU A 11 -38.00 -29.92 -28.65
N ILE A 12 -37.41 -28.74 -28.73
CA ILE A 12 -36.55 -28.20 -27.68
C ILE A 12 -37.48 -27.75 -26.56
N ILE A 13 -37.62 -28.60 -25.54
CA ILE A 13 -38.20 -28.23 -24.25
C ILE A 13 -37.15 -27.36 -23.58
N CYS A 14 -37.31 -26.03 -23.64
CA CYS A 14 -36.63 -25.14 -22.72
C CYS A 14 -37.16 -25.48 -21.33
N GLY A 15 -36.37 -26.26 -20.59
CA GLY A 15 -36.49 -26.33 -19.14
C GLY A 15 -36.39 -24.91 -18.62
N ILE A 16 -37.49 -24.45 -18.02
CA ILE A 16 -37.46 -23.27 -17.17
C ILE A 16 -36.69 -23.76 -15.95
N ASP A 17 -35.39 -23.50 -15.92
CA ASP A 17 -34.60 -23.66 -14.70
C ASP A 17 -35.22 -22.70 -13.67
N THR A 18 -36.06 -23.24 -12.79
CA THR A 18 -36.67 -22.54 -11.66
C THR A 18 -35.68 -22.41 -10.49
N ASP A 19 -34.42 -22.14 -10.80
CA ASP A 19 -33.37 -21.82 -9.83
C ASP A 19 -32.87 -20.38 -10.04
N LEU A 20 -33.80 -19.46 -10.38
CA LEU A 20 -33.69 -18.08 -9.93
C LEU A 20 -33.91 -18.09 -8.42
N ALA A 21 -32.85 -18.44 -7.69
CA ALA A 21 -32.68 -18.05 -6.31
C ALA A 21 -33.08 -16.57 -6.22
N TYR A 22 -34.09 -16.30 -5.38
CA TYR A 22 -34.49 -14.96 -5.00
C TYR A 22 -33.24 -14.20 -4.55
N ALA A 23 -32.65 -13.41 -5.44
CA ALA A 23 -31.87 -12.26 -5.01
C ALA A 23 -32.90 -11.35 -4.33
N GLN A 24 -32.91 -11.33 -3.00
CA GLN A 24 -33.57 -10.26 -2.27
C GLN A 24 -33.00 -8.96 -2.85
N ILE A 25 -33.84 -8.21 -3.57
CA ILE A 25 -33.47 -6.89 -4.06
C ILE A 25 -33.39 -6.03 -2.81
N GLN A 26 -32.20 -5.93 -2.22
CA GLN A 26 -31.92 -5.02 -1.13
C GLN A 26 -32.08 -3.61 -1.72
N SER A 27 -33.21 -2.96 -1.44
CA SER A 27 -33.53 -1.66 -1.99
C SER A 27 -32.90 -0.58 -1.14
N TYR A 28 -32.13 0.31 -1.77
CA TYR A 28 -31.67 1.53 -1.12
C TYR A 28 -32.85 2.38 -0.63
N PRO A 29 -32.72 3.09 0.51
CA PRO A 29 -33.65 4.14 0.89
C PRO A 29 -33.92 5.12 -0.26
N THR A 30 -35.18 5.46 -0.46
CA THR A 30 -35.62 6.52 -1.39
C THR A 30 -35.31 7.90 -0.81
N ASP A 31 -35.32 8.94 -1.66
CA ASP A 31 -35.14 10.31 -1.21
C ASP A 31 -36.21 10.71 -0.19
N GLU A 32 -37.47 10.28 -0.37
CA GLU A 32 -38.54 10.52 0.60
C GLU A 32 -38.28 9.84 1.95
N GLU A 33 -37.78 8.59 1.96
CA GLU A 33 -37.41 7.87 3.18
C GLU A 33 -36.23 8.54 3.88
N LEU A 34 -35.19 8.93 3.14
CA LEU A 34 -34.07 9.70 3.69
C LEU A 34 -34.56 11.00 4.34
N GLN A 35 -35.46 11.75 3.69
CA GLN A 35 -36.02 12.97 4.29
C GLN A 35 -36.80 12.69 5.58
N GLN A 36 -37.51 11.57 5.67
CA GLN A 36 -38.22 11.17 6.89
C GLN A 36 -37.27 10.78 8.04
N LEU A 37 -36.07 10.29 7.71
CA LEU A 37 -35.04 9.91 8.68
C LEU A 37 -34.22 11.09 9.20
N MET A 38 -34.21 12.24 8.50
CA MET A 38 -33.40 13.41 8.89
C MET A 38 -33.65 13.94 10.31
N PRO A 39 -34.90 14.00 10.83
CA PRO A 39 -35.13 14.43 12.22
C PRO A 39 -34.50 13.49 13.25
N ASP A 40 -34.38 12.19 12.94
CA ASP A 40 -33.73 11.24 13.84
C ASP A 40 -32.21 11.36 13.78
N PHE A 41 -31.66 11.47 12.57
CA PHE A 41 -30.24 11.79 12.37
C PHE A 41 -29.82 13.05 13.13
N GLN A 42 -30.58 14.14 13.01
CA GLN A 42 -30.26 15.39 13.70
C GLN A 42 -30.27 15.24 15.23
N ARG A 43 -31.20 14.44 15.78
CA ARG A 43 -31.25 14.16 17.22
C ARG A 43 -30.00 13.42 17.69
N GLN A 44 -29.51 12.47 16.90
CA GLN A 44 -28.28 11.74 17.21
C GLN A 44 -27.03 12.64 17.08
N VAL A 45 -26.99 13.52 16.07
CA VAL A 45 -25.93 14.54 15.93
C VAL A 45 -25.89 15.47 17.14
N ASP A 46 -27.05 15.95 17.59
CA ASP A 46 -27.14 16.83 18.77
C ASP A 46 -26.62 16.13 20.04
N TYR A 47 -26.85 14.82 20.17
CA TYR A 47 -26.28 14.01 21.23
C TYR A 47 -24.75 13.89 21.11
N TRP A 48 -24.21 13.67 19.92
CA TRP A 48 -22.76 13.49 19.73
C TRP A 48 -21.94 14.78 19.86
N ASN A 49 -22.55 15.95 19.62
CA ASN A 49 -21.88 17.25 19.74
C ASN A 49 -21.21 17.48 21.10
N GLN A 50 -21.71 16.87 22.18
CA GLN A 50 -21.09 16.98 23.51
C GLN A 50 -19.77 16.20 23.66
N TYR A 51 -19.44 15.34 22.69
CA TYR A 51 -18.24 14.49 22.70
C TYR A 51 -17.27 14.82 21.56
N GLU A 52 -17.35 16.00 20.96
CA GLU A 52 -16.42 16.40 19.90
C GLU A 52 -14.95 16.38 20.36
N GLN A 53 -14.07 15.92 19.46
CA GLN A 53 -12.62 15.93 19.64
C GLN A 53 -11.95 16.67 18.47
N PRO A 54 -11.90 18.02 18.52
CA PRO A 54 -11.49 18.82 17.37
C PRO A 54 -10.08 18.53 16.84
N GLU A 55 -9.16 18.11 17.71
CA GLU A 55 -7.79 17.74 17.32
C GLU A 55 -7.76 16.51 16.41
N ARG A 56 -8.29 15.37 16.86
CA ARG A 56 -8.33 14.16 16.04
C ARG A 56 -9.16 14.32 14.78
N GLN A 57 -10.24 15.12 14.84
CA GLN A 57 -11.02 15.44 13.65
C GLN A 57 -10.23 16.29 12.63
N ARG A 58 -9.33 17.17 13.08
CA ARG A 58 -8.42 17.90 12.18
C ARG A 58 -7.42 16.95 11.54
N GLU A 59 -6.87 16.01 12.29
CA GLU A 59 -5.97 14.97 11.75
C GLU A 59 -6.69 14.11 10.71
N ALA A 60 -7.91 13.66 11.00
CA ALA A 60 -8.72 12.88 10.07
C ALA A 60 -9.00 13.63 8.76
N ARG A 61 -9.31 14.93 8.84
CA ARG A 61 -9.50 15.77 7.64
C ARG A 61 -8.20 15.94 6.86
N ALA A 62 -7.08 16.18 7.53
CA ALA A 62 -5.78 16.29 6.86
C ALA A 62 -5.40 14.98 6.14
N PHE A 63 -5.66 13.84 6.78
CA PHE A 63 -5.54 12.52 6.17
C PHE A 63 -6.39 12.40 4.89
N ALA A 64 -7.68 12.77 4.97
CA ALA A 64 -8.60 12.69 3.85
C ALA A 64 -8.23 13.65 2.70
N GLU A 65 -7.77 14.86 3.02
CA GLU A 65 -7.38 15.89 2.04
C GLU A 65 -6.23 15.45 1.14
N ASN A 66 -5.36 14.54 1.60
CA ASN A 66 -4.30 13.94 0.78
C ASN A 66 -4.85 13.17 -0.44
N TRP A 67 -6.13 12.78 -0.42
CA TRP A 67 -6.80 12.08 -1.52
C TRP A 67 -7.51 12.99 -2.52
N SER A 68 -7.61 14.29 -2.23
CA SER A 68 -8.35 15.27 -3.06
C SER A 68 -7.88 15.36 -4.51
N ARG A 69 -6.61 15.09 -4.79
CA ARG A 69 -6.07 15.10 -6.16
C ARG A 69 -6.46 13.89 -6.98
N ARG A 70 -6.62 12.73 -6.33
CA ARG A 70 -6.92 11.46 -7.01
C ARG A 70 -8.42 11.28 -7.16
N ASP A 71 -9.14 11.45 -6.07
CA ASP A 71 -10.56 11.19 -6.01
C ASP A 71 -11.21 12.17 -5.02
N PRO A 72 -11.55 13.39 -5.47
CA PRO A 72 -12.17 14.40 -4.61
C PRO A 72 -13.57 13.99 -4.13
N ALA A 73 -14.23 13.04 -4.80
CA ALA A 73 -15.59 12.64 -4.45
C ALA A 73 -15.64 11.81 -3.16
N VAL A 74 -14.62 10.99 -2.88
CA VAL A 74 -14.56 10.16 -1.68
C VAL A 74 -14.07 10.90 -0.43
N VAL A 75 -13.32 12.00 -0.61
CA VAL A 75 -12.66 12.76 0.49
C VAL A 75 -13.58 13.04 1.69
N PRO A 76 -14.84 13.50 1.52
CA PRO A 76 -15.69 13.84 2.66
C PRO A 76 -16.00 12.65 3.58
N PHE A 77 -15.83 11.42 3.09
CA PHE A 77 -16.19 10.20 3.80
C PHE A 77 -14.99 9.49 4.43
N LEU A 78 -13.76 9.80 4.03
CA LEU A 78 -12.60 9.04 4.50
C LEU A 78 -12.31 9.29 5.99
N GLY A 79 -12.03 8.22 6.72
CA GLY A 79 -11.70 8.28 8.15
C GLY A 79 -12.40 7.22 8.98
N SER A 80 -12.18 7.28 10.29
CA SER A 80 -12.85 6.46 11.30
C SER A 80 -14.02 7.20 11.91
N TRP A 81 -15.20 6.59 11.81
CA TRP A 81 -16.46 7.15 12.28
C TRP A 81 -17.01 6.32 13.45
N SER A 82 -17.28 6.97 14.58
CA SER A 82 -17.72 6.32 15.83
C SER A 82 -19.23 6.47 16.02
N GLY A 83 -19.91 5.35 16.20
CA GLY A 83 -21.32 5.23 16.58
C GLY A 83 -21.48 4.75 18.03
N TRP A 84 -22.66 4.25 18.38
CA TRP A 84 -22.92 3.67 19.70
C TRP A 84 -22.40 2.24 19.76
N GLU A 85 -21.27 2.01 20.44
CA GLU A 85 -20.65 0.68 20.57
C GLU A 85 -20.23 0.05 19.23
N GLU A 86 -20.11 0.88 18.19
CA GLU A 86 -19.72 0.46 16.85
C GLU A 86 -18.84 1.52 16.16
N THR A 87 -18.07 1.08 15.17
CA THR A 87 -17.32 1.95 14.27
C THR A 87 -17.62 1.64 12.81
N THR A 88 -17.47 2.66 11.97
CA THR A 88 -17.47 2.55 10.52
C THR A 88 -16.20 3.22 10.03
N ASP A 89 -15.26 2.44 9.52
CA ASP A 89 -14.01 2.94 8.96
C ASP A 89 -14.11 2.94 7.44
N ILE A 90 -13.92 4.12 6.82
CA ILE A 90 -14.07 4.32 5.39
C ILE A 90 -12.72 4.62 4.76
N TYR A 91 -12.30 3.72 3.87
CA TYR A 91 -11.03 3.72 3.20
C TYR A 91 -11.18 4.05 1.71
N PRO A 92 -10.20 4.75 1.11
CA PRO A 92 -10.14 4.93 -0.33
C PRO A 92 -9.80 3.62 -1.05
N SER A 93 -10.30 3.47 -2.28
CA SER A 93 -9.90 2.41 -3.21
C SER A 93 -9.03 2.97 -4.33
N THR A 94 -8.26 2.08 -4.98
CA THR A 94 -7.62 2.39 -6.26
C THR A 94 -8.61 2.68 -7.38
N THR A 95 -9.86 2.23 -7.26
CA THR A 95 -10.94 2.46 -8.23
C THR A 95 -11.63 3.80 -7.94
N GLU A 96 -11.70 4.68 -8.93
CA GLU A 96 -12.33 6.00 -8.82
C GLU A 96 -13.81 5.89 -8.42
N GLY A 97 -14.22 6.72 -7.46
CA GLY A 97 -15.54 6.76 -6.87
C GLY A 97 -15.86 5.56 -5.99
N GLN A 98 -14.90 4.67 -5.69
CA GLN A 98 -15.13 3.51 -4.83
C GLN A 98 -14.45 3.69 -3.47
N VAL A 99 -15.16 3.27 -2.43
CA VAL A 99 -14.65 3.20 -1.06
C VAL A 99 -14.80 1.79 -0.51
N CYS A 100 -14.01 1.50 0.51
CA CYS A 100 -14.08 0.27 1.26
C CYS A 100 -14.46 0.58 2.69
N ILE A 101 -15.41 -0.16 3.22
CA ILE A 101 -16.02 0.15 4.51
C ILE A 101 -15.83 -1.06 5.41
N ILE A 102 -15.25 -0.82 6.58
CA ILE A 102 -15.16 -1.80 7.66
C ILE A 102 -16.13 -1.36 8.75
N TYR A 103 -17.12 -2.20 9.03
CA TYR A 103 -18.00 -2.03 10.18
C TYR A 103 -17.48 -2.90 11.31
N THR A 104 -17.38 -2.35 12.51
CA THR A 104 -17.07 -3.14 13.72
C THR A 104 -18.11 -2.88 14.80
N SER A 105 -18.60 -3.95 15.42
CA SER A 105 -19.52 -3.92 16.57
C SER A 105 -19.32 -5.23 17.33
N GLU A 106 -18.81 -5.17 18.56
CA GLU A 106 -18.37 -6.40 19.27
C GLU A 106 -19.46 -7.48 19.32
N PRO A 107 -19.16 -8.73 18.90
CA PRO A 107 -17.85 -9.30 18.52
C PRO A 107 -17.56 -9.33 17.00
N GLU A 108 -18.39 -8.69 16.18
CA GLU A 108 -18.41 -8.84 14.73
C GLU A 108 -17.67 -7.70 14.03
N ALA A 109 -16.93 -8.06 12.98
CA ALA A 109 -16.49 -7.10 11.98
C ALA A 109 -16.98 -7.54 10.61
N SER A 110 -17.15 -6.60 9.69
CA SER A 110 -17.63 -6.94 8.36
C SER A 110 -17.17 -5.93 7.31
N PHE A 111 -16.98 -6.41 6.09
CA PHE A 111 -16.50 -5.62 4.95
C PHE A 111 -17.66 -5.28 4.00
N SER A 112 -17.61 -4.10 3.39
CA SER A 112 -18.54 -3.66 2.34
C SER A 112 -17.85 -2.78 1.32
N LEU A 113 -18.29 -2.86 0.07
CA LEU A 113 -17.93 -1.92 -0.97
C LEU A 113 -18.97 -0.81 -1.10
N GLY A 114 -18.49 0.42 -1.23
CA GLY A 114 -19.32 1.59 -1.49
C GLY A 114 -18.97 2.27 -2.80
N LYS A 115 -19.98 2.77 -3.52
CA LYS A 115 -19.78 3.69 -4.65
C LYS A 115 -20.31 5.08 -4.33
N VAL A 116 -19.46 6.08 -4.54
CA VAL A 116 -19.83 7.48 -4.41
C VAL A 116 -20.57 7.93 -5.66
N PHE A 117 -21.79 8.39 -5.47
CA PHE A 117 -22.61 9.01 -6.48
C PHE A 117 -23.44 10.14 -5.84
N ASN A 118 -23.48 11.32 -6.47
CA ASN A 118 -24.20 12.48 -5.95
C ASN A 118 -23.91 12.84 -4.47
N GLN A 119 -22.63 12.77 -4.07
CA GLN A 119 -22.21 13.04 -2.67
C GLN A 119 -22.84 12.09 -1.64
N GLN A 120 -23.14 10.87 -2.04
CA GLN A 120 -23.59 9.79 -1.18
C GLN A 120 -22.84 8.52 -1.55
N ILE A 121 -22.62 7.63 -0.58
CA ILE A 121 -22.10 6.28 -0.84
C ILE A 121 -23.28 5.31 -0.88
N TYR A 122 -23.37 4.54 -1.95
CA TYR A 122 -24.29 3.40 -2.07
C TYR A 122 -23.51 2.13 -1.84
N THR A 123 -23.84 1.38 -0.79
CA THR A 123 -23.12 0.16 -0.42
C THR A 123 -23.67 -1.08 -1.11
N ASP A 124 -22.88 -2.15 -1.19
CA ASP A 124 -23.34 -3.47 -1.63
C ASP A 124 -24.32 -4.14 -0.65
N ARG A 125 -24.57 -3.53 0.51
CA ARG A 125 -25.57 -3.92 1.52
C ARG A 125 -26.90 -3.17 1.39
N GLY A 126 -27.07 -2.33 0.37
CA GLY A 126 -28.28 -1.53 0.21
C GLY A 126 -28.37 -0.32 1.15
N GLU A 127 -27.24 0.12 1.73
CA GLU A 127 -27.20 1.30 2.59
C GLU A 127 -26.85 2.55 1.78
N VAL A 128 -27.30 3.70 2.27
CA VAL A 128 -26.91 5.03 1.77
C VAL A 128 -26.19 5.77 2.87
N ILE A 129 -24.93 6.15 2.62
CA ILE A 129 -24.13 6.97 3.52
C ILE A 129 -24.05 8.39 2.97
N PHE A 130 -24.38 9.38 3.79
CA PHE A 130 -24.23 10.80 3.45
C PHE A 130 -23.50 11.53 4.57
N GLN A 131 -22.81 12.61 4.24
CA GLN A 131 -22.03 13.40 5.20
C GLN A 131 -22.70 14.75 5.49
N GLN A 132 -22.69 15.16 6.75
CA GLN A 132 -23.06 16.50 7.21
C GLN A 132 -22.06 16.97 8.27
N GLY A 133 -21.07 17.77 7.86
CA GLY A 133 -20.06 18.31 8.77
C GLY A 133 -19.12 17.22 9.31
N ASN A 134 -19.07 17.03 10.63
CA ASN A 134 -18.23 15.98 11.22
C ASN A 134 -19.01 14.68 11.46
N TYR A 135 -20.10 14.47 10.72
CA TYR A 135 -20.99 13.33 10.90
C TYR A 135 -21.31 12.67 9.58
N VAL A 136 -21.45 11.35 9.60
CA VAL A 136 -22.07 10.58 8.53
C VAL A 136 -23.35 9.94 9.04
N GLY A 137 -24.39 9.95 8.22
CA GLY A 137 -25.59 9.15 8.44
C GLY A 137 -25.52 7.90 7.58
N VAL A 138 -25.65 6.72 8.17
CA VAL A 138 -25.81 5.45 7.46
C VAL A 138 -27.29 5.09 7.52
N ALA A 139 -27.98 5.17 6.38
CA ALA A 139 -29.39 4.87 6.28
C ALA A 139 -29.59 3.53 5.58
N TRP A 140 -30.57 2.74 6.05
CA TRP A 140 -30.95 1.47 5.46
C TRP A 140 -32.46 1.36 5.32
N ASN A 141 -32.89 0.48 4.42
CA ASN A 141 -34.28 0.08 4.28
C ASN A 141 -34.34 -1.44 4.18
N ASN A 142 -35.06 -2.08 5.09
CA ASN A 142 -35.32 -3.51 5.04
C ASN A 142 -36.84 -3.77 5.06
N GLU A 143 -37.26 -5.03 4.87
CA GLU A 143 -38.68 -5.39 4.79
C GLU A 143 -39.51 -4.98 6.02
N ASN A 144 -38.87 -4.71 7.16
CA ASN A 144 -39.51 -4.42 8.43
C ASN A 144 -39.46 -2.93 8.81
N GLU A 145 -38.39 -2.21 8.47
CA GLU A 145 -38.19 -0.81 8.82
C GLU A 145 -37.10 -0.11 8.00
N ALA A 146 -37.27 1.20 7.84
CA ALA A 146 -36.20 2.10 7.44
C ALA A 146 -35.59 2.74 8.69
N GLY A 147 -34.26 2.86 8.73
CA GLY A 147 -33.54 3.37 9.88
C GLY A 147 -32.31 4.19 9.49
N ILE A 148 -31.77 4.91 10.46
CA ILE A 148 -30.55 5.69 10.31
C ILE A 148 -29.74 5.69 11.59
N THR A 149 -28.42 5.59 11.44
CA THR A 149 -27.46 5.81 12.53
C THR A 149 -26.51 6.94 12.16
N ALA A 150 -26.29 7.85 13.11
CA ALA A 150 -25.30 8.91 12.98
C ALA A 150 -23.98 8.49 13.62
N TYR A 151 -22.90 8.58 12.84
CA TYR A 151 -21.54 8.36 13.29
C TYR A 151 -20.78 9.68 13.27
N ARG A 152 -19.96 9.92 14.28
CA ARG A 152 -19.09 11.10 14.36
C ARG A 152 -17.71 10.79 13.84
N LEU A 153 -17.10 11.73 13.12
CA LEU A 153 -15.69 11.65 12.76
C LEU A 153 -14.86 11.67 14.04
N PHE A 154 -14.04 10.63 14.24
CA PHE A 154 -13.27 10.46 15.45
C PHE A 154 -11.76 10.46 15.21
N ALA A 155 -11.28 9.85 14.13
CA ALA A 155 -9.85 9.72 13.84
C ALA A 155 -9.59 9.50 12.34
N PRO A 156 -8.34 9.64 11.86
CA PRO A 156 -7.92 9.04 10.59
C PRO A 156 -8.21 7.54 10.59
N ALA A 157 -8.55 6.97 9.43
CA ALA A 157 -8.72 5.53 9.30
C ALA A 157 -7.36 4.85 9.52
N GLU A 158 -7.29 3.92 10.47
CA GLU A 158 -6.05 3.23 10.81
C GLU A 158 -5.65 2.22 9.74
N VAL A 159 -4.35 1.93 9.66
CA VAL A 159 -3.80 0.93 8.74
C VAL A 159 -4.40 -0.43 9.05
N LEU A 160 -5.23 -0.93 8.14
CA LEU A 160 -5.86 -2.24 8.31
C LEU A 160 -4.80 -3.34 8.15
N THR A 161 -4.56 -4.09 9.22
CA THR A 161 -3.61 -5.21 9.25
C THR A 161 -4.31 -6.50 9.67
N LEU A 162 -3.66 -7.63 9.44
CA LEU A 162 -4.18 -8.90 9.95
C LEU A 162 -4.22 -8.93 11.49
N GLU A 163 -3.24 -8.29 12.14
CA GLU A 163 -3.18 -8.19 13.60
C GLU A 163 -4.35 -7.34 14.14
N SER A 164 -4.66 -6.20 13.52
CA SER A 164 -5.80 -5.37 13.94
C SER A 164 -7.16 -6.07 13.77
N LEU A 165 -7.24 -7.04 12.86
CA LEU A 165 -8.46 -7.82 12.63
C LEU A 165 -8.53 -9.13 13.40
N SER A 166 -7.44 -9.54 14.06
CA SER A 166 -7.32 -10.83 14.75
C SER A 166 -8.30 -11.03 15.91
N TYR A 167 -8.82 -9.94 16.46
CA TYR A 167 -9.83 -9.95 17.53
C TYR A 167 -11.24 -10.28 17.01
N TRP A 168 -11.52 -9.98 15.74
CA TRP A 168 -12.86 -10.06 15.17
C TRP A 168 -13.08 -11.39 14.47
N ASP A 169 -14.30 -11.91 14.61
CA ASP A 169 -14.73 -13.04 13.80
C ASP A 169 -14.59 -12.66 12.31
N GLU A 170 -14.04 -13.57 11.52
CA GLU A 170 -13.84 -13.41 10.07
C GLU A 170 -12.78 -12.36 9.65
N GLY A 171 -11.89 -11.93 10.55
CA GLY A 171 -10.81 -10.98 10.25
C GLY A 171 -9.94 -11.35 9.04
N ASP A 172 -9.59 -12.63 8.88
CA ASP A 172 -8.87 -13.15 7.70
C ASP A 172 -9.66 -12.94 6.40
N ARG A 173 -10.99 -13.09 6.43
CA ARG A 173 -11.83 -12.87 5.25
C ARG A 173 -11.84 -11.39 4.88
N ILE A 174 -12.03 -10.53 5.88
CA ILE A 174 -12.10 -9.08 5.71
C ILE A 174 -10.83 -8.53 5.08
N ILE A 175 -9.64 -8.91 5.57
CA ILE A 175 -8.38 -8.40 5.00
C ILE A 175 -8.18 -8.86 3.56
N ASN A 176 -8.62 -10.06 3.21
CA ASN A 176 -8.53 -10.58 1.86
C ASN A 176 -9.48 -9.83 0.90
N GLU A 177 -10.72 -9.57 1.33
CA GLU A 177 -11.69 -8.77 0.58
C GLU A 177 -11.22 -7.33 0.40
N PHE A 178 -10.70 -6.71 1.46
CA PHE A 178 -10.10 -5.37 1.44
C PHE A 178 -8.94 -5.27 0.43
N ASN A 179 -8.01 -6.23 0.45
CA ASN A 179 -6.90 -6.25 -0.49
C ASN A 179 -7.37 -6.51 -1.93
N ALA A 180 -8.32 -7.44 -2.13
CA ALA A 180 -8.87 -7.76 -3.44
C ALA A 180 -9.62 -6.58 -4.08
N ALA A 181 -10.26 -5.75 -3.27
CA ALA A 181 -10.92 -4.52 -3.69
C ALA A 181 -9.96 -3.34 -3.95
N GLY A 182 -8.65 -3.55 -3.77
CA GLY A 182 -7.63 -2.53 -3.97
C GLY A 182 -7.77 -1.36 -3.00
N CYS A 183 -8.23 -1.62 -1.79
CA CYS A 183 -8.40 -0.63 -0.73
C CYS A 183 -7.05 -0.27 -0.12
N ILE A 184 -6.94 0.97 0.36
CA ILE A 184 -5.67 1.53 0.83
C ILE A 184 -5.89 2.16 2.20
N ALA A 185 -5.21 1.61 3.21
CA ALA A 185 -5.28 2.12 4.58
C ALA A 185 -4.11 3.03 5.00
N ASN A 186 -3.18 3.31 4.08
CA ASN A 186 -1.99 4.11 4.35
C ASN A 186 -2.06 5.50 3.71
N GLU A 187 -1.58 6.53 4.42
CA GLU A 187 -1.27 7.89 3.93
C GLU A 187 -0.31 7.95 2.72
N ILE A 188 0.17 6.81 2.25
CA ILE A 188 1.25 6.71 1.28
C ILE A 188 0.81 7.15 -0.12
N TYR A 189 -0.48 7.33 -0.40
CA TYR A 189 -0.94 7.69 -1.76
C TYR A 189 -1.02 9.19 -2.07
N ASN A 190 -0.24 10.01 -1.36
CA ASN A 190 0.36 11.18 -2.01
C ASN A 190 1.63 10.78 -2.79
N THR A 191 1.57 9.70 -3.58
CA THR A 191 2.65 9.25 -4.50
C THR A 191 2.84 10.15 -5.72
N GLN A 192 2.17 11.31 -5.76
CA GLN A 192 2.53 12.39 -6.67
C GLN A 192 3.49 13.41 -6.08
N GLU A 193 3.78 13.33 -4.78
CA GLU A 193 5.18 13.37 -4.37
C GLU A 193 5.73 11.95 -4.53
N LEU A 194 6.13 11.64 -5.76
CA LEU A 194 7.28 10.77 -5.97
C LEU A 194 8.43 11.42 -5.20
N ARG A 195 8.49 11.07 -3.91
CA ARG A 195 9.53 11.42 -2.96
C ARG A 195 10.85 11.16 -3.66
N ARG A 196 11.72 12.17 -3.65
CA ARG A 196 12.88 12.36 -4.53
C ARG A 196 13.74 11.10 -4.60
N CYS A 197 13.44 10.23 -5.57
CA CYS A 197 14.38 9.24 -6.04
C CYS A 197 15.56 10.00 -6.63
N VAL A 198 16.75 9.62 -6.18
CA VAL A 198 18.01 10.13 -6.73
C VAL A 198 18.63 9.03 -7.56
N THR A 199 19.13 9.39 -8.72
CA THR A 199 19.79 8.48 -9.65
C THR A 199 21.23 8.24 -9.22
N TRP A 200 21.83 7.15 -9.70
CA TRP A 200 23.23 6.85 -9.40
C TRP A 200 24.18 7.99 -9.80
N GLU A 201 23.98 8.58 -10.97
CA GLU A 201 24.80 9.70 -11.44
C GLU A 201 24.71 10.92 -10.52
N GLU A 202 23.55 11.17 -9.91
CA GLU A 202 23.37 12.30 -8.99
C GLU A 202 24.12 12.10 -7.66
N VAL A 203 24.22 10.86 -7.18
CA VAL A 203 24.77 10.58 -5.84
C VAL A 203 26.12 9.88 -5.84
N LYS A 204 26.68 9.54 -6.99
CA LYS A 204 27.93 8.78 -7.11
C LYS A 204 29.07 9.38 -6.28
N SER A 205 29.23 10.70 -6.29
CA SER A 205 30.27 11.38 -5.50
C SER A 205 30.00 11.31 -3.99
N GLU A 206 28.73 11.35 -3.59
CA GLU A 206 28.34 11.22 -2.17
C GLU A 206 28.59 9.79 -1.69
N VAL A 207 28.22 8.78 -2.49
CA VAL A 207 28.50 7.37 -2.18
C VAL A 207 30.01 7.12 -2.10
N GLN A 208 30.81 7.68 -3.02
CA GLN A 208 32.28 7.59 -2.93
C GLN A 208 32.81 8.21 -1.63
N SER A 209 32.28 9.37 -1.22
CA SER A 209 32.67 10.02 0.03
C SER A 209 32.32 9.17 1.27
N LEU A 210 31.23 8.40 1.23
CA LEU A 210 30.86 7.49 2.32
C LEU A 210 31.83 6.30 2.48
N TYR A 211 32.59 5.99 1.44
CA TYR A 211 33.52 4.88 1.41
C TYR A 211 34.97 5.35 1.21
N ASP A 212 35.36 6.44 1.87
CA ASP A 212 36.74 6.95 1.89
C ASP A 212 37.36 7.19 0.49
N ASN A 213 36.53 7.56 -0.49
CA ASN A 213 36.90 7.70 -1.90
C ASN A 213 37.39 6.41 -2.56
N HIS A 214 36.98 5.24 -2.05
CA HIS A 214 37.19 3.98 -2.76
C HIS A 214 36.56 4.06 -4.15
N PRO A 215 37.24 3.56 -5.20
CA PRO A 215 36.71 3.56 -6.55
C PRO A 215 35.43 2.73 -6.59
N LEU A 216 34.36 3.27 -7.18
CA LEU A 216 33.10 2.56 -7.34
C LEU A 216 32.93 2.11 -8.80
N PRO A 217 32.44 0.88 -9.04
CA PRO A 217 32.13 0.42 -10.40
C PRO A 217 31.03 1.29 -11.02
N GLU A 218 31.07 1.41 -12.35
CA GLU A 218 29.88 1.84 -13.09
C GLU A 218 28.74 0.84 -12.89
N LEU A 219 27.50 1.33 -12.88
CA LEU A 219 26.37 0.42 -12.80
C LEU A 219 26.15 -0.32 -14.14
N PRO A 220 25.72 -1.59 -14.09
CA PRO A 220 25.31 -2.31 -15.28
C PRO A 220 24.16 -1.62 -16.03
N ASN A 221 24.03 -1.95 -17.32
CA ASN A 221 22.93 -1.44 -18.13
C ASN A 221 21.58 -1.86 -17.53
N GLY A 222 20.65 -0.90 -17.44
CA GLY A 222 19.38 -1.04 -16.73
C GLY A 222 19.37 -0.35 -15.36
N PHE A 223 20.50 -0.33 -14.64
CA PHE A 223 20.56 0.24 -13.29
C PHE A 223 21.05 1.68 -13.23
N LYS A 224 21.67 2.20 -14.30
CA LYS A 224 22.25 3.55 -14.35
C LYS A 224 21.26 4.68 -14.02
N ASN A 225 20.00 4.50 -14.43
CA ASN A 225 18.92 5.45 -14.17
C ASN A 225 17.99 4.96 -13.05
N GLY A 226 18.38 3.91 -12.33
CA GLY A 226 17.61 3.34 -11.24
C GLY A 226 17.60 4.24 -10.02
N CYS A 227 16.63 4.01 -9.14
CA CYS A 227 16.47 4.79 -7.92
C CYS A 227 17.39 4.30 -6.81
N VAL A 228 18.13 5.22 -6.22
CA VAL A 228 19.11 4.94 -5.16
C VAL A 228 18.52 5.22 -3.79
N PHE A 229 18.69 4.25 -2.88
CA PHE A 229 18.31 4.37 -1.48
C PHE A 229 19.42 3.80 -0.58
N GLY A 230 19.48 4.30 0.64
CA GLY A 230 20.44 3.88 1.65
C GLY A 230 19.79 3.14 2.80
N ASP A 231 20.54 2.25 3.42
CA ASP A 231 20.23 1.69 4.73
C ASP A 231 21.47 1.76 5.63
N ASN A 232 21.24 2.16 6.87
CA ASN A 232 22.25 2.17 7.91
C ASN A 232 21.98 1.03 8.88
N GLY A 233 22.29 -0.20 8.43
CA GLY A 233 22.29 -1.35 9.31
C GLY A 233 23.31 -1.18 10.43
N ALA A 234 23.11 -1.86 11.55
CA ALA A 234 24.00 -1.79 12.71
C ALA A 234 25.46 -2.14 12.38
N TYR A 235 25.68 -2.92 11.31
CA TYR A 235 27.00 -3.41 10.91
C TYR A 235 27.33 -3.22 9.43
N ILE A 236 26.34 -2.92 8.58
CA ILE A 236 26.51 -2.83 7.13
C ILE A 236 25.82 -1.56 6.65
N ILE A 237 26.56 -0.72 5.93
CA ILE A 237 25.98 0.35 5.11
C ILE A 237 25.65 -0.28 3.77
N ALA A 238 24.37 -0.31 3.43
CA ALA A 238 23.88 -0.85 2.17
C ALA A 238 23.31 0.28 1.30
N ILE A 239 23.68 0.28 0.02
CA ILE A 239 23.08 1.13 -1.01
C ILE A 239 22.34 0.23 -1.98
N TYR A 240 21.07 0.53 -2.20
CA TYR A 240 20.19 -0.18 -3.13
C TYR A 240 19.95 0.68 -4.36
N VAL A 241 20.05 0.08 -5.54
CA VAL A 241 19.67 0.70 -6.81
C VAL A 241 18.58 -0.15 -7.45
N PHE A 242 17.36 0.38 -7.49
CA PHE A 242 16.21 -0.31 -8.06
C PHE A 242 16.07 0.07 -9.54
N LYS A 243 16.15 -0.93 -10.41
CA LYS A 243 16.19 -0.76 -11.87
C LYS A 243 15.00 0.05 -12.40
N ASP A 244 13.80 -0.29 -11.96
CA ASP A 244 12.53 0.28 -12.43
C ASP A 244 11.89 1.23 -11.40
N GLY A 245 12.65 1.63 -10.38
CA GLY A 245 12.17 2.42 -9.24
C GLY A 245 11.70 1.58 -8.05
N LEU A 246 11.24 2.25 -6.99
CA LEU A 246 10.74 1.62 -5.77
C LEU A 246 9.20 1.67 -5.74
N HIS A 247 8.55 0.50 -5.73
CA HIS A 247 7.09 0.37 -5.69
C HIS A 247 6.57 -0.15 -4.35
N LEU A 248 7.24 0.21 -3.25
CA LEU A 248 6.86 -0.21 -1.91
C LEU A 248 5.98 0.81 -1.19
N PRO A 249 5.02 0.36 -0.37
CA PRO A 249 4.47 1.15 0.71
C PRO A 249 5.49 1.23 1.85
N MET A 250 6.68 1.77 1.60
CA MET A 250 7.65 2.03 2.66
C MET A 250 7.36 3.38 3.29
N THR A 251 7.35 3.42 4.62
CA THR A 251 7.60 4.66 5.34
C THR A 251 9.03 5.08 5.01
N GLN A 252 9.19 6.08 4.16
CA GLN A 252 10.46 6.79 4.10
C GLN A 252 10.60 7.56 5.40
N ASP A 253 11.72 7.35 6.10
CA ASP A 253 12.13 8.30 7.11
C ASP A 253 12.52 9.60 6.39
N ASN A 254 12.23 10.76 6.97
CA ASN A 254 12.74 12.03 6.43
C ASN A 254 14.27 12.14 6.61
N ASP A 255 14.87 11.18 7.30
CA ASP A 255 16.30 11.02 7.45
C ASP A 255 16.98 10.62 6.12
N THR A 256 18.14 11.24 5.89
CA THR A 256 19.04 10.86 4.82
C THR A 256 20.20 10.02 5.35
N LEU A 257 20.81 9.24 4.45
CA LEU A 257 21.93 8.38 4.83
C LEU A 257 23.12 9.26 5.21
N PHE A 258 23.46 9.35 6.50
CA PHE A 258 24.57 10.18 7.01
C PHE A 258 24.54 11.65 6.58
N GLY A 259 23.35 12.25 6.42
CA GLY A 259 23.23 13.65 6.00
C GLY A 259 23.50 13.89 4.51
N THR A 260 23.55 12.83 3.69
CA THR A 260 23.66 12.91 2.22
C THR A 260 22.31 13.28 1.59
N SER A 261 22.24 13.32 0.26
CA SER A 261 20.97 13.42 -0.48
C SER A 261 20.28 12.05 -0.67
N ILE A 262 20.92 10.96 -0.23
CA ILE A 262 20.42 9.60 -0.40
C ILE A 262 19.32 9.33 0.63
N PRO A 263 18.08 9.05 0.20
CA PRO A 263 16.99 8.75 1.12
C PRO A 263 17.22 7.41 1.83
N LYS A 264 16.82 7.32 3.10
CA LYS A 264 16.89 6.06 3.87
C LYS A 264 15.65 5.20 3.67
N LEU A 265 15.85 3.88 3.67
CA LEU A 265 14.78 2.89 3.87
C LEU A 265 14.57 2.74 5.38
N SER A 266 13.34 2.98 5.87
CA SER A 266 13.05 2.86 7.30
C SER A 266 12.48 1.48 7.65
N SER A 267 13.02 0.92 8.74
CA SER A 267 12.46 -0.11 9.63
C SER A 267 12.06 -1.49 9.11
N ILE A 268 12.09 -1.77 7.81
CA ILE A 268 11.96 -3.14 7.31
C ILE A 268 13.33 -3.59 6.83
N ASP A 269 13.81 -4.70 7.40
CA ASP A 269 14.98 -5.41 6.88
C ASP A 269 14.77 -5.60 5.36
N PRO A 270 15.53 -4.90 4.50
CA PRO A 270 15.26 -4.87 3.08
C PRO A 270 15.26 -6.28 2.47
N GLU A 271 15.95 -7.22 3.11
CA GLU A 271 15.96 -8.64 2.73
C GLU A 271 14.58 -9.30 2.80
N TYR A 272 13.65 -8.81 3.64
CA TYR A 272 12.28 -9.32 3.75
C TYR A 272 11.27 -8.57 2.87
N ALA A 273 11.58 -7.34 2.45
CA ALA A 273 10.68 -6.49 1.66
C ALA A 273 10.92 -6.55 0.16
N ILE A 274 12.11 -6.96 -0.27
CA ILE A 274 12.43 -7.16 -1.69
C ILE A 274 11.77 -8.47 -2.13
N ASP A 275 10.57 -8.37 -2.70
CA ASP A 275 9.90 -9.45 -3.43
C ASP A 275 10.88 -10.06 -4.46
N GLU A 276 10.82 -11.38 -4.68
CA GLU A 276 11.63 -12.11 -5.67
C GLU A 276 11.53 -11.51 -7.09
N ASN A 277 10.51 -10.69 -7.34
CA ASN A 277 10.27 -10.02 -8.62
C ASN A 277 11.09 -8.74 -8.85
N TRP A 278 11.80 -8.20 -7.86
CA TRP A 278 12.45 -6.90 -8.00
C TRP A 278 13.93 -6.98 -8.34
N GLN A 279 14.28 -6.30 -9.43
CA GLN A 279 15.67 -6.17 -9.84
C GLN A 279 16.33 -5.02 -9.07
N SER A 280 17.03 -5.39 -8.00
CA SER A 280 17.87 -4.47 -7.22
C SER A 280 19.35 -4.81 -7.39
N LEU A 281 20.16 -3.76 -7.45
CA LEU A 281 21.61 -3.82 -7.29
C LEU A 281 21.94 -3.36 -5.89
N ARG A 282 22.81 -4.10 -5.21
CA ARG A 282 23.13 -3.89 -3.81
C ARG A 282 24.62 -3.66 -3.68
N LEU A 283 25.01 -2.56 -3.06
CA LEU A 283 26.39 -2.24 -2.73
C LEU A 283 26.53 -2.24 -1.20
N TYR A 284 27.44 -3.08 -0.70
CA TYR A 284 27.63 -3.33 0.71
C TYR A 284 29.02 -2.91 1.16
N ASN A 285 29.10 -2.26 2.31
CA ASN A 285 30.33 -2.21 3.09
C ASN A 285 30.29 -3.29 4.18
N VAL A 286 30.86 -4.45 3.85
CA VAL A 286 30.72 -5.69 4.64
C VAL A 286 31.66 -5.77 5.86
N CYS A 287 32.63 -4.86 5.96
CA CYS A 287 33.66 -4.91 7.02
C CYS A 287 33.93 -3.55 7.70
N GLY A 288 33.28 -2.47 7.27
CA GLY A 288 33.62 -1.10 7.68
C GLY A 288 33.36 -0.82 9.16
N SER A 289 32.32 -1.42 9.74
CA SER A 289 31.91 -1.17 11.13
C SER A 289 32.68 -2.02 12.16
N VAL A 290 33.03 -3.26 11.81
CA VAL A 290 33.60 -4.26 12.73
C VAL A 290 35.11 -4.45 12.52
N GLY A 291 35.68 -3.92 11.45
CA GLY A 291 37.09 -4.08 11.09
C GLY A 291 37.41 -5.47 10.52
N ARG A 292 38.50 -5.60 9.74
CA ARG A 292 38.77 -6.84 8.98
C ARG A 292 39.07 -8.09 9.82
N ALA A 293 39.46 -7.93 11.08
CA ALA A 293 39.87 -9.03 11.94
C ALA A 293 38.71 -9.70 12.70
N SER A 294 37.52 -9.10 12.70
CA SER A 294 36.45 -9.45 13.64
C SER A 294 35.45 -10.49 13.13
N THR A 295 35.27 -10.62 11.80
CA THR A 295 34.36 -11.61 11.21
C THR A 295 35.12 -12.59 10.32
N SER A 296 34.68 -13.85 10.32
CA SER A 296 35.20 -14.87 9.39
C SER A 296 35.01 -14.47 7.92
N PHE A 297 34.00 -13.66 7.63
CA PHE A 297 33.76 -13.10 6.31
C PHE A 297 34.87 -12.13 5.88
N CYS A 298 35.35 -11.26 6.76
CA CYS A 298 36.36 -10.26 6.42
C CYS A 298 37.81 -10.77 6.44
N GLN A 299 38.05 -11.97 6.98
CA GLN A 299 39.37 -12.57 7.02
C GLN A 299 39.87 -12.94 5.62
N ASN A 300 41.15 -12.62 5.37
CA ASN A 300 41.88 -12.93 4.14
C ASN A 300 41.28 -12.34 2.86
N MET A 301 40.53 -11.22 2.95
CA MET A 301 40.08 -10.50 1.77
C MET A 301 41.26 -9.81 1.06
N PRO A 302 41.45 -10.05 -0.25
CA PRO A 302 42.40 -9.28 -1.07
C PRO A 302 42.05 -7.78 -1.07
N THR A 303 43.07 -6.93 -1.16
CA THR A 303 42.91 -5.47 -1.15
C THR A 303 43.21 -4.81 -2.49
N ASP A 304 43.82 -5.56 -3.39
CA ASP A 304 44.42 -5.10 -4.63
C ASP A 304 43.86 -5.81 -5.87
N GLU A 305 42.94 -6.74 -5.67
CA GLU A 305 42.26 -7.45 -6.74
C GLU A 305 40.77 -7.61 -6.47
N VAL A 306 40.01 -7.77 -7.56
CA VAL A 306 38.58 -8.08 -7.52
C VAL A 306 38.43 -9.58 -7.28
N PHE A 307 37.61 -9.97 -6.30
CA PHE A 307 37.38 -11.36 -5.95
C PHE A 307 35.88 -11.66 -5.81
N ILE A 308 35.54 -12.95 -5.78
CA ILE A 308 34.16 -13.40 -5.56
C ILE A 308 34.14 -14.17 -4.23
N LYS A 309 33.22 -13.82 -3.34
CA LYS A 309 33.02 -14.50 -2.05
C LYS A 309 31.53 -14.58 -1.72
N ASP A 310 31.04 -15.78 -1.44
CA ASP A 310 29.64 -16.05 -1.07
C ASP A 310 28.60 -15.41 -2.00
N GLY A 311 28.86 -15.45 -3.31
CA GLY A 311 27.97 -14.87 -4.32
C GLY A 311 28.12 -13.35 -4.50
N LEU A 312 28.96 -12.69 -3.71
CA LEU A 312 29.24 -11.27 -3.84
C LEU A 312 30.51 -11.04 -4.66
N VAL A 313 30.51 -10.01 -5.52
CA VAL A 313 31.71 -9.56 -6.22
C VAL A 313 32.29 -8.37 -5.49
N CYS A 314 33.50 -8.52 -4.96
CA CYS A 314 34.07 -7.59 -4.01
C CYS A 314 35.43 -7.04 -4.48
N HIS A 315 35.75 -5.84 -4.02
CA HIS A 315 37.09 -5.30 -3.99
C HIS A 315 37.29 -4.63 -2.62
N ASP A 316 38.36 -5.04 -1.92
CA ASP A 316 38.55 -4.69 -0.52
C ASP A 316 37.32 -5.09 0.33
N TYR A 317 36.70 -4.17 1.06
CA TYR A 317 35.52 -4.39 1.91
C TYR A 317 34.21 -3.99 1.23
N LEU A 318 34.26 -3.56 -0.04
CA LEU A 318 33.09 -3.18 -0.81
C LEU A 318 32.67 -4.32 -1.73
N CYS A 319 31.41 -4.73 -1.60
CA CYS A 319 30.84 -5.85 -2.34
C CYS A 319 29.61 -5.40 -3.12
N ILE A 320 29.46 -5.90 -4.34
CA ILE A 320 28.29 -5.67 -5.19
C ILE A 320 27.57 -6.98 -5.47
N ASN A 321 26.24 -6.94 -5.47
CA ASN A 321 25.38 -8.06 -5.86
C ASN A 321 24.20 -7.60 -6.72
N VAL A 322 23.87 -8.39 -7.74
CA VAL A 322 22.69 -8.23 -8.58
C VAL A 322 22.23 -9.62 -9.03
N ASP A 323 21.03 -10.05 -8.65
CA ASP A 323 20.56 -11.41 -8.94
C ASP A 323 20.40 -11.69 -10.44
N SER A 324 20.12 -10.63 -11.22
CA SER A 324 19.89 -10.72 -12.66
C SER A 324 21.16 -10.61 -13.52
N ILE A 325 22.34 -10.42 -12.92
CA ILE A 325 23.58 -10.16 -13.66
C ILE A 325 24.67 -11.14 -13.25
N HIS A 326 25.26 -11.79 -14.26
CA HIS A 326 26.32 -12.75 -14.03
C HIS A 326 27.59 -12.09 -13.45
N HIS A 327 28.25 -12.76 -12.50
CA HIS A 327 29.39 -12.20 -11.76
C HIS A 327 30.55 -11.74 -12.66
N THR A 328 30.76 -12.37 -13.82
CA THR A 328 31.81 -11.96 -14.78
C THR A 328 31.64 -10.52 -15.25
N GLU A 329 30.41 -10.04 -15.38
CA GLU A 329 30.13 -8.66 -15.76
C GLU A 329 30.44 -7.70 -14.60
N LEU A 330 30.05 -8.07 -13.37
CA LEU A 330 30.35 -7.29 -12.18
C LEU A 330 31.88 -7.20 -11.93
N VAL A 331 32.61 -8.30 -12.15
CA VAL A 331 34.09 -8.32 -12.10
C VAL A 331 34.69 -7.38 -13.14
N ARG A 332 34.14 -7.37 -14.37
CA ARG A 332 34.59 -6.47 -15.43
C ARG A 332 34.41 -5.00 -15.02
N LEU A 333 33.26 -4.65 -14.44
CA LEU A 333 32.94 -3.29 -14.00
C LEU A 333 33.86 -2.81 -12.86
N TRP A 334 34.12 -3.68 -11.89
CA TRP A 334 35.10 -3.38 -10.82
C TRP A 334 36.50 -3.12 -11.36
N ASN A 335 37.00 -4.01 -12.22
CA ASN A 335 38.32 -3.83 -12.84
C ASN A 335 38.40 -2.52 -13.65
N GLN A 336 37.31 -2.09 -14.28
CA GLN A 336 37.28 -0.79 -14.97
C GLN A 336 37.44 0.38 -14.02
N ALA A 337 36.72 0.39 -12.89
CA ALA A 337 36.85 1.45 -11.89
C ALA A 337 38.26 1.52 -11.29
N LEU A 338 38.87 0.38 -10.97
CA LEU A 338 40.25 0.32 -10.45
C LEU A 338 41.28 0.86 -11.46
N ASN A 339 41.13 0.52 -12.73
CA ASN A 339 42.01 1.03 -13.78
C ASN A 339 41.83 2.54 -14.03
N GLN A 340 40.64 3.09 -13.76
CA GLN A 340 40.38 4.52 -13.89
C GLN A 340 40.98 5.30 -12.72
N SER A 341 40.94 4.78 -11.49
CA SER A 341 41.52 5.46 -10.32
C SER A 341 43.05 5.50 -10.30
N GLN A 342 43.71 4.67 -11.12
CA GLN A 342 45.18 4.64 -11.26
C GLN A 342 45.73 5.64 -12.29
N ARG A 343 44.86 6.29 -13.06
CA ARG A 343 45.21 7.31 -14.06
C ARG A 343 45.06 8.70 -13.48
#